data_AF-A0A3S0DAS5-F1
#
_entry.id   AF-A0A3S0DAS5-F1
#
_cell.length_a   1.000
_cell.length_b   1.000
_cell.length_c   1.000
_cell.angle_alpha   90.00
_cell.angle_beta   90.00
_cell.angle_gamma   90.00
#
_symmetry.space_group_name_H-M   'P 1'
#
loop_
_entity.id
_entity.type
_entity.pdbx_description
1 polymer ?
#
loop_
_entity_poly.entity_id
_entity_poly.type
_entity_poly.pdbx_seq_one_letter_code
_entity_poly.pdbx_strand_id
1 'polypeptide(L)' 'MEYKNYHSSPEQKKKRASRNAARSEMEKAGKVRKGDVKDVDHKNGNAKDNSKGNLRVTSKSSNRSFARNKNAGKK' A
#
# COMPACT_ATOMS: atom_id res chain seq x y z
N MET A 1 -18.05 2.17 -19.18
CA MET A 1 -18.06 2.63 -17.77
C MET A 1 -17.11 1.76 -16.94
N GLU A 2 -15.85 2.16 -16.82
CA GLU A 2 -14.78 1.38 -16.18
C GLU A 2 -14.79 1.46 -14.63
N TYR A 3 -15.54 2.42 -14.08
CA TYR A 3 -15.54 2.74 -12.65
C TYR A 3 -16.35 1.79 -11.76
N LYS A 4 -17.42 1.17 -12.27
CA LYS A 4 -18.32 0.33 -11.45
C LYS A 4 -17.79 -1.09 -11.20
N ASN A 5 -17.02 -1.64 -12.14
CA ASN A 5 -16.53 -3.02 -12.03
C ASN A 5 -15.17 -3.12 -11.33
N TYR A 6 -14.29 -2.13 -11.47
CA TYR A 6 -12.95 -2.19 -10.89
C TYR A 6 -12.90 -1.79 -9.41
N HIS A 7 -13.71 -0.82 -8.98
CA HIS A 7 -13.66 -0.31 -7.60
C HIS A 7 -14.45 -1.13 -6.57
N SER A 8 -15.31 -2.04 -7.02
CA SER A 8 -16.17 -2.85 -6.15
C SER A 8 -15.82 -4.33 -6.14
N SER A 9 -14.78 -4.76 -6.86
CA SER A 9 -14.42 -6.18 -6.92
C SER A 9 -14.01 -6.69 -5.53
N PRO A 10 -14.43 -7.92 -5.14
CA PRO A 10 -14.02 -8.54 -3.88
C PRO A 10 -12.49 -8.58 -3.71
N GLU A 11 -11.75 -8.69 -4.81
CA GLU A 11 -10.30 -8.70 -4.80
C GLU A 11 -9.69 -7.35 -4.35
N GLN A 12 -10.21 -6.23 -4.87
CA GLN A 12 -9.75 -4.89 -4.45
C GLN A 12 -10.10 -4.61 -2.99
N LYS A 13 -11.26 -5.09 -2.51
CA LYS A 13 -11.62 -5.04 -1.08
C LYS A 13 -10.62 -5.81 -0.22
N LYS A 14 -10.26 -7.04 -0.61
CA LYS A 14 -9.23 -7.84 0.07
C LYS A 14 -7.86 -7.15 0.07
N LYS A 15 -7.44 -6.58 -1.06
CA LYS A 15 -6.19 -5.80 -1.17
C LYS A 15 -6.20 -4.55 -0.29
N ARG A 16 -7.33 -3.84 -0.19
CA ARG A 16 -7.49 -2.68 0.71
C ARG A 16 -7.42 -3.10 2.17
N ALA A 17 -8.15 -4.15 2.57
CA ALA A 17 -8.11 -4.67 3.94
C ALA A 17 -6.70 -5.08 4.35
N SER A 18 -5.96 -5.75 3.45
CA SER A 18 -4.58 -6.14 3.71
C SER A 18 -3.65 -4.95 3.91
N ARG A 19 -3.75 -3.91 3.07
CA ARG A 19 -2.96 -2.67 3.26
C ARG A 19 -3.31 -1.96 4.57
N ASN A 20 -4.59 -1.93 4.94
CA ASN A 20 -5.01 -1.35 6.23
C ASN A 20 -4.46 -2.14 7.42
N ALA A 21 -4.42 -3.47 7.33
CA ALA A 21 -3.81 -4.32 8.34
C ALA A 21 -2.31 -4.04 8.50
N ALA A 22 -1.56 -3.96 7.37
CA ALA A 22 -0.16 -3.58 7.38
C ALA A 22 0.07 -2.20 8.01
N ARG A 23 -0.76 -1.21 7.67
CA ARG A 23 -0.67 0.12 8.28
C ARG A 23 -0.95 0.05 9.78
N SER A 24 -1.99 -0.65 10.20
CA SER A 24 -2.34 -0.80 11.62
C SER A 24 -1.21 -1.47 12.42
N GLU A 25 -0.57 -2.50 11.88
CA GLU A 25 0.56 -3.16 12.54
C GLU A 25 1.76 -2.21 12.69
N MET A 26 2.06 -1.43 11.66
CA MET A 26 3.16 -0.46 11.68
C MET A 26 2.84 0.76 12.56
N GLU A 27 1.57 1.13 12.71
CA GLU A 27 1.09 2.13 13.67
C GLU A 27 1.24 1.62 15.11
N LYS A 28 0.84 0.37 15.39
CA LYS A 28 1.04 -0.27 16.69
C LYS A 28 2.53 -0.41 17.06
N ALA A 29 3.39 -0.63 16.07
CA ALA A 29 4.84 -0.64 16.25
C ALA A 29 5.46 0.76 16.41
N GLY A 30 4.65 1.84 16.39
CA GLY A 30 5.12 3.22 16.54
C GLY A 30 5.90 3.77 15.34
N LYS A 31 5.93 3.05 14.20
CA LYS A 31 6.73 3.43 13.03
C LYS A 31 6.03 4.45 12.14
N VAL A 32 4.69 4.41 12.14
CA VAL A 32 3.82 5.37 11.46
C VAL A 32 2.72 5.87 12.41
N ARG A 33 2.13 7.03 12.13
CA ARG A 33 1.00 7.61 12.89
C ARG A 33 0.14 8.49 12.00
N LYS A 34 -1.12 8.70 12.36
CA LYS A 34 -1.97 9.67 11.65
C LYS A 34 -1.37 11.07 11.79
N GLY A 35 -1.18 11.75 10.65
CA GLY A 35 -0.56 13.08 10.60
C GLY A 35 0.96 13.07 10.41
N ASP A 36 1.62 11.90 10.40
CA ASP A 36 2.97 11.85 9.87
C ASP A 36 2.99 11.90 8.34
N VAL A 37 4.12 12.33 7.78
CA VAL A 37 4.36 12.35 6.33
C VAL A 37 4.89 11.01 5.81
N LYS A 38 4.58 9.92 6.53
CA LYS A 38 5.10 8.56 6.25
C LYS A 38 4.01 7.67 5.66
N ASP A 39 4.43 6.76 4.79
CA ASP A 39 3.58 5.70 4.23
C ASP A 39 4.23 4.33 4.42
N VAL A 40 3.41 3.28 4.42
CA VAL A 40 3.87 1.88 4.44
C VAL A 40 3.93 1.35 3.01
N ASP A 41 5.07 0.76 2.66
CA ASP A 41 5.34 0.15 1.35
C ASP A 41 5.60 -1.35 1.49
N HIS A 42 5.10 -2.12 0.52
CA HIS A 42 5.32 -3.55 0.37
C HIS A 42 6.49 -3.75 -0.59
N LYS A 43 7.66 -4.18 -0.08
CA LYS A 43 8.89 -4.30 -0.89
C LYS A 43 8.70 -5.18 -2.13
N ASN A 44 7.95 -6.28 -2.01
CA ASN A 44 7.66 -7.21 -3.10
C ASN A 44 6.49 -6.80 -4.02
N GLY A 45 5.84 -5.65 -3.77
CA GLY A 45 4.67 -5.21 -4.53
C GLY A 45 3.39 -6.03 -4.31
N ASN A 46 3.43 -7.05 -3.45
CA ASN A 46 2.27 -7.87 -3.13
C ASN A 46 1.56 -7.32 -1.89
N ALA A 47 0.43 -6.65 -2.11
CA ALA A 47 -0.38 -6.08 -1.04
C ALA A 47 -0.94 -7.10 -0.04
N LYS A 48 -0.90 -8.41 -0.33
CA LYS A 48 -1.35 -9.49 0.55
C LYS A 48 -0.26 -10.02 1.49
N ASP A 49 1.00 -9.67 1.26
CA ASP A 49 2.12 -10.11 2.09
C ASP A 49 2.47 -9.05 3.15
N ASN A 50 1.89 -9.18 4.33
CA ASN A 50 2.11 -8.26 5.44
C ASN A 50 3.24 -8.71 6.37
N SER A 51 4.16 -9.56 5.93
CA SER A 51 5.30 -9.96 6.76
C SER A 51 6.14 -8.73 7.15
N LYS A 52 6.59 -8.66 8.40
CA LYS A 52 7.36 -7.53 8.93
C LYS A 52 8.63 -7.23 8.12
N GLY A 53 9.23 -8.25 7.52
CA GLY A 53 10.40 -8.11 6.64
C GLY A 53 10.06 -7.48 5.28
N ASN A 54 8.84 -7.67 4.79
CA ASN A 54 8.34 -7.12 3.53
C ASN A 54 7.81 -5.68 3.69
N LEU A 55 7.31 -5.32 4.87
CA LEU A 55 6.84 -3.96 5.15
C LEU A 55 8.01 -3.01 5.42
N ARG A 56 8.00 -1.84 4.78
CA ARG A 56 8.90 -0.74 5.10
C ARG A 56 8.15 0.57 5.25
N VAL A 57 8.69 1.46 6.08
CA VAL A 57 8.20 2.83 6.16
C VAL A 57 9.03 3.68 5.21
N THR A 58 8.34 4.47 4.40
CA THR A 58 8.97 5.41 3.46
C THR A 58 8.27 6.76 3.56
N SER A 59 8.85 7.79 2.95
CA SER A 59 8.17 9.07 2.83
C SER A 59 6.97 8.94 1.88
N LYS A 60 5.92 9.71 2.16
CA LYS A 60 4.73 9.83 1.30
C LYS A 60 5.12 10.16 -0.16
N SER A 61 6.09 11.06 -0.32
CA SER A 61 6.55 11.50 -1.65
C SER A 61 7.19 10.34 -2.42
N SER A 62 8.11 9.62 -1.79
CA SER A 62 8.81 8.49 -2.39
C SER A 62 7.88 7.32 -2.69
N ASN A 63 6.90 7.03 -1.83
CA ASN A 63 5.97 5.93 -2.06
C ASN A 63 5.02 6.19 -3.24
N ARG A 64 4.62 7.45 -3.42
CA ARG A 64 3.61 7.84 -4.41
C ARG A 64 4.22 8.27 -5.73
N SER A 65 5.50 8.64 -5.72
CA SER A 65 6.28 9.08 -6.88
C SER A 65 7.28 8.00 -7.29
N PHE A 66 6.78 6.96 -7.94
CA PHE A 66 7.62 6.00 -8.67
C PHE A 66 7.32 6.10 -10.16
N ALA A 67 8.35 5.96 -10.99
CA ALA A 67 8.18 5.93 -12.43
C ALA A 67 7.21 4.81 -12.79
N ARG A 68 6.20 5.13 -13.62
CA ARG A 68 5.22 4.15 -14.09
C ARG A 68 5.51 3.76 -15.52
N ASN A 69 5.25 2.50 -15.85
CA ASN A 69 5.22 2.04 -17.23
C ASN A 69 3.89 2.44 -17.89
N LYS A 70 3.77 2.23 -19.21
CA LYS A 70 2.57 2.55 -20.00
C LYS A 70 1.28 1.86 -19.52
N ASN A 71 1.42 0.80 -18.72
CA ASN A 71 0.31 0.02 -18.15
C ASN A 71 0.04 0.41 -16.68
N ALA A 72 0.48 1.58 -16.23
CA ALA A 72 0.34 2.09 -14.86
C ALA A 72 1.00 1.22 -13.76
N GLY A 73 1.81 0.23 -14.14
CA GLY A 73 2.66 -0.53 -13.21
C GLY A 73 3.93 0.24 -12.87
N LYS A 74 4.63 -0.19 -11.82
CA LYS A 74 5.97 0.33 -11.50
C LYS A 74 6.93 0.01 -12.67
N LYS A 75 7.75 0.99 -13.06
CA LYS A 75 8.78 0.84 -14.09
C LYS A 75 9.97 0.04 -13.57
#